data_AF-A0A1R3HAZ5-F1
#
_entry.id   AF-A0A1R3HAZ5-F1
#
_cell.length_a   1.000
_cell.length_b   1.000
_cell.length_c   1.000
_cell.angle_alpha   90.00
_cell.angle_beta   90.00
_cell.angle_gamma   90.00
#
_symmetry.space_group_name_H-M   'P 1'
#
loop_
_entity.id
_entity.type
_entity.pdbx_description
1 polymer ?
#
loop_
_entity_poly.entity_id
_entity_poly.type
_entity_poly.pdbx_seq_one_letter_code
_entity_poly.pdbx_strand_id
1 'polypeptide(L)'
;MSPPLSFSAFFSTLASLPHLLHDILDPPLHPWADPTHVYAGNMAPVGEMEPIDCPIIEGKLPVSLKGVYIRNASAPKILTGHFNLMNGFGVANTGLAFFASKLFALCDSDLPYEINLTKVGDIETLGRWEFEKKFMSNMNAHPKVDLDTKETFAFSWSLTFPYLTLLRFDENGVKQNEVPISSIKQPCFIHDFAITKRFAVFHETQLVYSLGKVVTGSGSLVEYEPNKVPRIGILPKYAMDDSELKWFPVPGFNTIHVLNAWESEDDENEIVFVAPNILSVDNIFNLKIYASLGKVKINIKTGDVSREKISPRNLEFGSINPSHVGRQTRARGCEKSLWA
;
A
#
# COMPACT_ATOMS: atom_id res chain seq x y z
N MET A 1 45.62 54.78 12.63
CA MET A 1 44.61 54.81 11.55
C MET A 1 44.85 53.60 10.67
N SER A 2 44.08 52.55 10.89
CA SER A 2 44.14 51.32 10.08
C SER A 2 43.42 51.56 8.74
N PRO A 3 43.93 51.07 7.60
CA PRO A 3 43.32 51.33 6.30
C PRO A 3 41.95 50.64 6.19
N PRO A 4 41.03 51.15 5.34
CA PRO A 4 39.73 50.54 5.17
C PRO A 4 39.88 49.17 4.50
N LEU A 5 39.17 48.17 5.04
CA LEU A 5 39.03 46.86 4.43
C LEU A 5 38.52 47.04 2.99
N SER A 6 39.34 46.62 2.03
CA SER A 6 38.99 46.66 0.61
C SER A 6 37.81 45.71 0.34
N PHE A 7 36.88 46.14 -0.52
CA PHE A 7 35.73 45.38 -1.02
C PHE A 7 36.09 43.97 -1.57
N SER A 8 37.38 43.69 -1.81
CA SER A 8 37.84 42.36 -2.24
C SER A 8 37.81 41.30 -1.13
N ALA A 9 37.85 41.69 0.15
CA ALA A 9 37.79 40.75 1.27
C ALA A 9 36.38 40.20 1.54
N PHE A 10 35.33 40.85 1.01
CA PHE A 10 33.94 40.38 1.12
C PHE A 10 33.59 39.36 0.03
N PHE A 11 34.29 39.39 -1.11
CA PHE A 11 34.07 38.45 -2.23
C PHE A 11 34.98 37.22 -2.20
N SER A 12 36.11 37.23 -1.48
CA SER A 12 36.91 36.00 -1.33
C SER A 12 36.28 34.99 -0.36
N THR A 13 35.36 35.43 0.50
CA THR A 13 34.49 34.55 1.32
C THR A 13 33.36 33.91 0.51
N LEU A 14 33.11 34.39 -0.72
CA LEU A 14 32.13 33.84 -1.66
C LEU A 14 32.71 32.79 -2.63
N ALA A 15 34.04 32.57 -2.62
CA ALA A 15 34.64 31.49 -3.42
C ALA A 15 34.50 30.10 -2.77
N SER A 16 34.13 30.04 -1.49
CA SER A 16 33.65 28.82 -0.81
C SER A 16 32.12 28.69 -0.83
N LEU A 17 31.40 29.65 -1.46
CA LEU A 17 29.95 29.62 -1.57
C LEU A 17 29.35 28.68 -2.63
N PRO A 18 30.06 28.09 -3.62
CA PRO A 18 29.41 27.14 -4.54
C PRO A 18 28.89 25.90 -3.80
N HIS A 19 29.68 25.37 -2.86
CA HIS A 19 29.27 24.24 -2.03
C HIS A 19 28.19 24.64 -1.01
N LEU A 20 28.32 25.79 -0.35
CA LEU A 20 27.32 26.25 0.61
C LEU A 20 25.97 26.58 -0.07
N LEU A 21 25.98 27.18 -1.27
CA LEU A 21 24.76 27.43 -2.05
C LEU A 21 24.21 26.13 -2.65
N HIS A 22 25.06 25.19 -3.06
CA HIS A 22 24.63 23.85 -3.47
C HIS A 22 23.98 23.10 -2.32
N ASP A 23 24.56 23.11 -1.11
CA ASP A 23 23.99 22.44 0.07
C ASP A 23 22.71 23.13 0.59
N ILE A 24 22.49 24.41 0.24
CA ILE A 24 21.26 25.15 0.54
C ILE A 24 20.18 24.90 -0.53
N LEU A 25 20.57 24.77 -1.81
CA LEU A 25 19.65 24.57 -2.94
C LEU A 25 19.33 23.08 -3.19
N ASP A 26 20.24 22.19 -2.83
CA ASP A 26 20.18 20.74 -2.97
C ASP A 26 20.92 20.08 -1.78
N PRO A 27 20.30 20.10 -0.59
CA PRO A 27 20.91 19.54 0.61
C PRO A 27 21.24 18.05 0.42
N PRO A 28 22.24 17.51 1.14
CA PRO A 28 22.54 16.08 1.09
C PRO A 28 21.26 15.27 1.29
N LEU A 29 20.99 14.36 0.34
CA LEU A 29 19.82 13.52 0.41
C LEU A 29 19.86 12.70 1.69
N HIS A 30 18.74 12.65 2.39
CA HIS A 30 18.58 11.68 3.47
C HIS A 30 18.85 10.27 2.90
N PRO A 31 19.47 9.33 3.64
CA PRO A 31 19.76 7.98 3.12
C PRO A 31 18.55 7.23 2.54
N TRP A 32 17.33 7.65 2.91
CA TRP A 32 16.06 7.13 2.40
C TRP A 32 15.69 7.58 0.99
N ALA A 33 16.21 8.74 0.58
CA ALA A 33 15.97 9.34 -0.73
C ALA A 33 17.21 9.25 -1.62
N ASP A 34 18.39 8.94 -1.06
CA ASP A 34 19.64 8.78 -1.78
C ASP A 34 19.63 7.48 -2.62
N PRO A 35 19.61 7.56 -3.96
CA PRO A 35 19.60 6.38 -4.83
C PRO A 35 20.84 5.49 -4.65
N THR A 36 21.98 6.06 -4.24
CA THR A 36 23.21 5.31 -4.00
C THR A 36 23.12 4.41 -2.77
N HIS A 37 22.20 4.72 -1.86
CA HIS A 37 21.90 3.90 -0.69
C HIS A 37 20.73 2.94 -0.96
N VAL A 38 19.63 3.45 -1.50
CA VAL A 38 18.38 2.68 -1.70
C VAL A 38 18.53 1.59 -2.77
N TYR A 39 19.34 1.83 -3.80
CA TYR A 39 19.56 0.88 -4.90
C TYR A 39 20.93 0.21 -4.87
N ALA A 40 21.55 0.09 -3.68
CA ALA A 40 22.80 -0.62 -3.51
C ALA A 40 22.62 -2.15 -3.44
N GLY A 41 23.65 -2.91 -3.87
CA GLY A 41 23.68 -4.36 -3.73
C GLY A 41 22.53 -5.07 -4.46
N ASN A 42 21.83 -5.97 -3.77
CA ASN A 42 20.69 -6.70 -4.33
C ASN A 42 19.47 -5.82 -4.67
N MET A 43 19.47 -4.54 -4.28
CA MET A 43 18.41 -3.58 -4.60
C MET A 43 18.69 -2.81 -5.90
N ALA A 44 19.84 -3.05 -6.55
CA ALA A 44 20.16 -2.41 -7.81
C ALA A 44 19.19 -2.82 -8.93
N PRO A 45 18.79 -1.90 -9.81
CA PRO A 45 17.93 -2.23 -10.95
C PRO A 45 18.62 -3.22 -11.88
N VAL A 46 17.84 -4.17 -12.40
CA VAL A 46 18.25 -5.09 -13.47
C VAL A 46 17.49 -4.74 -14.74
N GLY A 47 18.13 -5.00 -15.89
CA GLY A 47 17.49 -4.84 -17.19
C GLY A 47 16.43 -5.92 -17.44
N GLU A 48 15.55 -5.64 -18.38
CA GLU A 48 14.62 -6.63 -18.92
C GLU A 48 15.40 -7.78 -19.59
N MET A 49 14.89 -9.00 -19.46
CA MET A 49 15.45 -10.19 -20.07
C MET A 49 14.36 -10.88 -20.87
N GLU A 50 14.72 -11.38 -22.06
CA GLU A 50 13.87 -12.27 -22.84
C GLU A 50 13.51 -13.52 -22.03
N PRO A 51 12.40 -14.21 -22.36
CA PRO A 51 12.06 -15.48 -21.73
C PRO A 51 13.20 -16.49 -21.84
N ILE A 52 13.66 -17.00 -20.70
CA ILE A 52 14.75 -17.97 -20.59
C ILE A 52 14.24 -19.20 -19.84
N ASP A 53 14.55 -20.38 -20.37
CA ASP A 53 14.28 -21.64 -19.67
C ASP A 53 15.08 -21.70 -18.37
N CYS A 54 14.39 -21.82 -17.24
CA CYS A 54 15.00 -21.97 -15.92
C CYS A 54 15.21 -23.47 -15.60
N PRO A 55 16.44 -24.01 -15.68
CA PRO A 55 16.69 -25.40 -15.34
C PRO A 55 16.56 -25.62 -13.81
N ILE A 56 16.11 -26.81 -13.43
CA ILE A 56 16.13 -27.24 -12.02
C ILE A 56 17.59 -27.48 -11.63
N ILE A 57 18.13 -26.59 -10.78
CA ILE A 57 19.51 -26.70 -10.28
C ILE A 57 19.64 -27.77 -9.20
N GLU A 58 18.64 -27.88 -8.31
CA GLU A 58 18.63 -28.84 -7.20
C GLU A 58 17.19 -29.35 -6.93
N GLY A 59 17.08 -30.61 -6.50
CA GLY A 59 15.79 -31.21 -6.11
C GLY A 59 14.89 -31.57 -7.30
N LYS A 60 13.58 -31.59 -7.06
CA LYS A 60 12.55 -31.87 -8.07
C LYS A 60 11.30 -31.04 -7.79
N LEU A 61 10.73 -30.41 -8.82
CA LEU A 61 9.43 -29.75 -8.73
C LEU A 61 8.31 -30.81 -8.72
N PRO A 62 7.30 -30.70 -7.83
CA PRO A 62 6.15 -31.58 -7.87
C PRO A 62 5.43 -31.50 -9.22
N VAL A 63 5.21 -32.65 -9.86
CA VAL A 63 4.57 -32.75 -11.18
C VAL A 63 3.14 -32.21 -11.22
N SER A 64 2.52 -32.01 -10.05
CA SER A 64 1.19 -31.42 -9.89
C SER A 64 1.19 -29.89 -9.95
N LEU A 65 2.34 -29.22 -9.83
CA LEU A 65 2.42 -27.76 -9.93
C LEU A 65 2.18 -27.35 -11.39
N LYS A 66 1.09 -26.63 -11.61
CA LYS A 66 0.71 -26.07 -12.91
C LYS A 66 0.25 -24.63 -12.69
N GLY A 67 1.01 -23.67 -13.21
CA GLY A 67 0.72 -22.26 -13.06
C GLY A 67 1.95 -21.40 -13.29
N VAL A 68 1.79 -20.11 -13.02
CA VAL A 68 2.86 -19.10 -13.14
C VAL A 68 3.01 -18.41 -11.79
N TYR A 69 4.26 -18.20 -11.38
CA TYR A 69 4.59 -17.32 -10.26
C TYR A 69 5.05 -15.98 -10.83
N ILE A 70 4.45 -14.89 -10.37
CA ILE A 70 4.72 -13.54 -10.84
C ILE A 70 4.93 -12.68 -9.60
N ARG A 71 5.97 -11.86 -9.62
CA ARG A 71 6.29 -10.93 -8.55
C ARG A 71 6.50 -9.55 -9.13
N ASN A 72 5.96 -8.55 -8.45
CA ASN A 72 6.21 -7.15 -8.77
C ASN A 72 7.35 -6.62 -7.91
N ALA A 73 8.11 -5.69 -8.46
CA ALA A 73 9.22 -5.03 -7.77
C ALA A 73 9.49 -3.66 -8.38
N SER A 74 10.06 -2.77 -7.57
CA SER A 74 10.57 -1.48 -8.05
C SER A 74 11.90 -1.67 -8.76
N ALA A 75 11.95 -1.33 -10.05
CA ALA A 75 13.18 -1.23 -10.83
C ALA A 75 13.24 0.16 -11.49
N PRO A 76 13.98 1.13 -10.92
CA PRO A 76 14.03 2.48 -11.48
C PRO A 76 14.65 2.50 -12.87
N LYS A 77 13.97 3.16 -13.81
CA LYS A 77 14.46 3.46 -15.16
C LYS A 77 14.33 4.96 -15.38
N ILE A 78 15.40 5.62 -15.78
CA ILE A 78 15.38 7.06 -16.05
C ILE A 78 14.69 7.28 -17.40
N LEU A 79 13.53 7.95 -17.36
CA LEU A 79 12.79 8.38 -18.54
C LEU A 79 12.78 9.91 -18.54
N THR A 80 13.17 10.53 -19.66
CA THR A 80 13.08 11.97 -19.87
C THR A 80 11.84 12.30 -20.70
N GLY A 81 11.06 13.30 -20.29
CA GLY A 81 9.85 13.71 -21.01
C GLY A 81 8.83 14.45 -20.16
N HIS A 82 7.73 14.88 -20.78
CA HIS A 82 6.59 15.47 -20.08
C HIS A 82 5.62 14.39 -19.62
N PHE A 83 5.28 14.38 -18.33
CA PHE A 83 4.24 13.51 -17.79
C PHE A 83 2.87 14.16 -17.94
N ASN A 84 1.90 13.42 -18.49
CA ASN A 84 0.50 13.85 -18.52
C ASN A 84 -0.25 13.14 -17.39
N LEU A 85 -0.56 13.87 -16.31
CA LEU A 85 -1.30 13.35 -15.16
C LEU A 85 -2.68 12.77 -15.51
N MET A 86 -3.28 13.15 -16.65
CA MET A 86 -4.53 12.56 -17.13
C MET A 86 -4.34 11.13 -17.66
N ASN A 87 -3.17 10.83 -18.22
CA ASN A 87 -2.85 9.54 -18.83
C ASN A 87 -2.18 8.57 -17.84
N GLY A 88 -2.14 8.92 -16.56
CA GLY A 88 -1.45 8.16 -15.52
C GLY A 88 -0.05 8.70 -15.23
N PHE A 89 0.36 8.53 -13.98
CA PHE A 89 1.67 8.91 -13.46
C PHE A 89 2.21 7.91 -12.44
N GLY A 90 1.47 6.82 -12.19
CA GLY A 90 1.90 5.75 -11.33
C GLY A 90 2.93 4.86 -12.00
N VAL A 91 3.67 4.14 -11.17
CA VAL A 91 4.78 3.28 -11.60
C VAL A 91 4.43 1.79 -11.56
N ALA A 92 3.17 1.45 -11.23
CA ALA A 92 2.63 0.09 -11.23
C ALA A 92 3.51 -0.98 -10.52
N ASN A 93 4.19 -0.60 -9.43
CA ASN A 93 5.25 -1.39 -8.78
C ASN A 93 4.86 -2.00 -7.42
N THR A 94 3.60 -1.84 -6.99
CA THR A 94 3.19 -2.08 -5.60
C THR A 94 2.55 -3.45 -5.42
N GLY A 95 1.69 -3.87 -6.33
CA GLY A 95 0.95 -5.12 -6.23
C GLY A 95 0.65 -5.75 -7.58
N LEU A 96 0.20 -7.00 -7.54
CA LEU A 96 -0.40 -7.72 -8.67
C LEU A 96 -1.73 -8.30 -8.22
N ALA A 97 -2.75 -8.22 -9.06
CA ALA A 97 -4.03 -8.86 -8.80
C ALA A 97 -4.60 -9.49 -10.07
N PHE A 98 -5.22 -10.65 -9.90
CA PHE A 98 -6.01 -11.29 -10.95
C PHE A 98 -7.49 -11.21 -10.60
N PHE A 99 -8.25 -10.49 -11.41
CA PHE A 99 -9.70 -10.38 -11.29
C PHE A 99 -10.32 -10.00 -12.63
N ALA A 100 -11.63 -10.19 -12.79
CA ALA A 100 -12.31 -9.94 -14.06
C ALA A 100 -11.64 -10.66 -15.26
N SER A 101 -11.05 -11.84 -15.02
CA SER A 101 -10.26 -12.61 -15.98
C SER A 101 -9.05 -11.86 -16.58
N LYS A 102 -8.53 -10.86 -15.86
CA LYS A 102 -7.41 -10.01 -16.24
C LYS A 102 -6.36 -10.00 -15.14
N LEU A 103 -5.10 -9.85 -15.54
CA LEU A 103 -3.99 -9.66 -14.62
C LEU A 103 -3.59 -8.19 -14.64
N PHE A 104 -3.43 -7.59 -13.46
CA PHE A 104 -3.12 -6.18 -13.31
C PHE A 104 -1.86 -5.95 -12.48
N ALA A 105 -1.02 -5.02 -12.95
CA ALA A 105 0.00 -4.36 -12.15
C ALA A 105 -0.59 -3.10 -11.49
N LEU A 106 -0.34 -2.94 -10.19
CA LEU A 106 -1.05 -1.98 -9.34
C LEU A 106 -0.08 -1.02 -8.63
N CYS A 107 -0.53 0.21 -8.42
CA CYS A 107 0.12 1.21 -7.58
C CYS A 107 -0.95 2.15 -7.03
N ASP A 108 -0.89 2.49 -5.74
CA ASP A 108 -1.92 3.29 -5.07
C ASP A 108 -2.12 4.67 -5.70
N SER A 109 -1.16 5.19 -6.46
CA SER A 109 -1.24 6.52 -7.06
C SER A 109 -1.94 6.59 -8.42
N ASP A 110 -2.30 5.45 -9.03
CA ASP A 110 -2.82 5.42 -10.41
C ASP A 110 -3.85 4.30 -10.63
N LEU A 111 -4.42 4.24 -11.82
CA LEU A 111 -5.27 3.15 -12.26
C LEU A 111 -4.44 1.90 -12.58
N PRO A 112 -5.05 0.70 -12.51
CA PRO A 112 -4.38 -0.56 -12.83
C PRO A 112 -3.84 -0.60 -14.26
N TYR A 113 -2.71 -1.26 -14.47
CA TYR A 113 -2.19 -1.57 -15.81
C TYR A 113 -2.43 -3.05 -16.11
N GLU A 114 -3.18 -3.34 -17.16
CA GLU A 114 -3.45 -4.70 -17.61
C GLU A 114 -2.19 -5.28 -18.24
N ILE A 115 -1.83 -6.49 -17.81
CA ILE A 115 -0.68 -7.23 -18.31
C ILE A 115 -1.11 -8.60 -18.84
N ASN A 116 -0.47 -9.04 -19.91
CA ASN A 116 -0.69 -10.33 -20.55
C ASN A 116 0.54 -11.21 -20.40
N LEU A 117 0.32 -12.50 -20.12
CA LEU A 117 1.38 -13.50 -20.10
C LEU A 117 1.31 -14.28 -21.40
N THR A 118 2.35 -14.15 -22.22
CA THR A 118 2.37 -14.82 -23.52
C THR A 118 2.62 -16.32 -23.35
N LYS A 119 2.27 -17.10 -24.37
CA LYS A 119 2.49 -18.57 -24.37
C LYS A 119 3.98 -18.95 -24.30
N VAL A 120 4.87 -18.04 -24.67
CA VAL A 120 6.32 -18.24 -24.65
C VAL A 120 6.98 -17.73 -23.36
N GLY A 121 6.18 -17.31 -22.37
CA GLY A 121 6.67 -16.89 -21.05
C GLY A 121 7.03 -15.40 -20.95
N ASP A 122 6.68 -14.60 -21.96
CA ASP A 122 6.90 -13.15 -21.96
C ASP A 122 5.76 -12.38 -21.25
N ILE A 123 6.00 -11.13 -20.88
CA ILE A 123 5.06 -10.25 -20.18
C ILE A 123 4.83 -8.98 -21.01
N GLU A 124 3.60 -8.80 -21.49
CA GLU A 124 3.22 -7.62 -22.28
C GLU A 124 2.34 -6.68 -21.47
N THR A 125 2.64 -5.39 -21.46
CA THR A 125 1.70 -4.38 -20.94
C THR A 125 0.64 -4.09 -22.01
N LEU A 126 -0.62 -4.42 -21.73
CA LEU A 126 -1.74 -4.14 -22.63
C LEU A 126 -2.20 -2.68 -22.54
N GLY A 127 -2.04 -2.06 -21.37
CA GLY A 127 -2.30 -0.63 -21.16
C GLY A 127 -2.97 -0.33 -19.82
N ARG A 128 -3.18 0.96 -19.57
CA ARG A 128 -3.88 1.45 -18.38
C ARG A 128 -5.37 1.13 -18.48
N TRP A 129 -5.92 0.49 -17.46
CA TRP A 129 -7.33 0.09 -17.40
C TRP A 129 -8.21 1.26 -16.94
N GLU A 130 -8.65 2.07 -17.91
CA GLU A 130 -9.44 3.27 -17.66
C GLU A 130 -10.92 2.96 -17.37
N PHE A 131 -11.23 2.49 -16.16
CA PHE A 131 -12.62 2.38 -15.71
C PHE A 131 -13.23 3.74 -15.31
N GLU A 132 -12.41 4.79 -15.22
CA GLU A 132 -12.81 6.14 -14.82
C GLU A 132 -11.89 7.20 -15.44
N LYS A 133 -12.46 8.35 -15.80
CA LYS A 133 -11.74 9.47 -16.47
C LYS A 133 -11.76 10.74 -15.62
N LYS A 134 -11.41 10.63 -14.35
CA LYS A 134 -11.22 11.79 -13.45
C LYS A 134 -9.74 12.16 -13.36
N PHE A 135 -9.44 13.44 -13.11
CA PHE A 135 -8.08 13.89 -12.80
C PHE A 135 -7.56 13.13 -11.57
N MET A 136 -6.35 12.56 -11.63
CA MET A 136 -5.73 11.79 -10.54
C MET A 136 -6.54 10.56 -10.09
N SER A 137 -7.27 9.92 -11.02
CA SER A 137 -7.96 8.65 -10.75
C SER A 137 -6.97 7.58 -10.28
N ASN A 138 -7.34 6.85 -9.24
CA ASN A 138 -6.51 5.81 -8.64
C ASN A 138 -7.35 4.62 -8.14
N MET A 139 -6.68 3.50 -7.92
CA MET A 139 -7.22 2.33 -7.23
C MET A 139 -6.14 1.78 -6.30
N ASN A 140 -6.52 1.35 -5.10
CA ASN A 140 -5.56 0.79 -4.15
C ASN A 140 -4.85 -0.45 -4.71
N ALA A 141 -3.62 -0.68 -4.22
CA ALA A 141 -2.79 -1.78 -4.69
C ALA A 141 -3.20 -3.18 -4.18
N HIS A 142 -4.22 -3.25 -3.31
CA HIS A 142 -4.67 -4.46 -2.63
C HIS A 142 -6.18 -4.71 -2.79
N PRO A 143 -6.70 -4.84 -4.02
CA PRO A 143 -8.09 -5.21 -4.21
C PRO A 143 -8.36 -6.60 -3.63
N LYS A 144 -9.56 -6.82 -3.08
CA LYS A 144 -9.99 -8.11 -2.53
C LYS A 144 -11.07 -8.71 -3.42
N VAL A 145 -10.82 -9.91 -3.91
CA VAL A 145 -11.79 -10.68 -4.72
C VAL A 145 -12.58 -11.59 -3.80
N ASP A 146 -13.91 -11.47 -3.84
CA ASP A 146 -14.80 -12.45 -3.23
C ASP A 146 -14.95 -13.63 -4.18
N LEU A 147 -14.53 -14.83 -3.78
CA LEU A 147 -14.54 -16.00 -4.67
C LEU A 147 -15.92 -16.62 -4.88
N ASP A 148 -16.92 -16.31 -4.03
CA ASP A 148 -18.29 -16.79 -4.25
C ASP A 148 -18.97 -15.98 -5.34
N THR A 149 -18.85 -14.66 -5.27
CA THR A 149 -19.51 -13.75 -6.21
C THR A 149 -18.62 -13.37 -7.40
N LYS A 150 -17.32 -13.62 -7.29
CA LYS A 150 -16.25 -13.14 -8.19
C LYS A 150 -16.21 -11.62 -8.34
N GLU A 151 -16.88 -10.88 -7.44
CA GLU A 151 -16.79 -9.44 -7.39
C GLU A 151 -15.45 -9.01 -6.78
N THR A 152 -14.96 -7.87 -7.23
CA THR A 152 -13.75 -7.25 -6.69
C THR A 152 -14.13 -6.01 -5.91
N PHE A 153 -13.65 -5.94 -4.67
CA PHE A 153 -13.73 -4.76 -3.83
C PHE A 153 -12.37 -4.07 -3.82
N ALA A 154 -12.36 -2.76 -3.94
CA ALA A 154 -11.17 -1.92 -3.92
C ALA A 154 -11.54 -0.58 -3.28
N PHE A 155 -10.60 0.35 -3.18
CA PHE A 155 -10.92 1.74 -2.88
C PHE A 155 -10.08 2.69 -3.73
N SER A 156 -10.56 3.92 -3.86
CA SER A 156 -9.75 5.06 -4.26
C SER A 156 -9.59 6.02 -3.09
N TRP A 157 -8.51 6.80 -3.11
CA TRP A 157 -8.24 7.83 -2.11
C TRP A 157 -8.02 9.19 -2.78
N SER A 158 -8.18 10.25 -2.01
CA SER A 158 -7.98 11.62 -2.46
C SER A 158 -7.40 12.49 -1.35
N LEU A 159 -6.72 13.55 -1.76
CA LEU A 159 -6.26 14.61 -0.87
C LEU A 159 -7.34 15.67 -0.60
N THR A 160 -8.44 15.62 -1.35
CA THR A 160 -9.64 16.44 -1.17
C THR A 160 -10.82 15.56 -0.79
N PHE A 161 -11.81 16.13 -0.09
CA PHE A 161 -13.00 15.38 0.30
C PHE A 161 -13.83 14.98 -0.94
N PRO A 162 -14.33 13.73 -1.04
CA PRO A 162 -14.16 12.62 -0.10
C PRO A 162 -12.75 11.97 -0.18
N TYR A 163 -12.14 11.71 0.99
CA TYR A 163 -10.75 11.22 1.08
C TYR A 163 -10.58 9.73 0.78
N LEU A 164 -11.66 8.95 0.89
CA LEU A 164 -11.69 7.51 0.64
C LEU A 164 -13.04 7.15 0.00
N THR A 165 -13.03 6.33 -1.03
CA THR A 165 -14.23 5.85 -1.70
C THR A 165 -14.13 4.35 -1.92
N LEU A 166 -15.08 3.56 -1.43
CA LEU A 166 -15.17 2.13 -1.71
C LEU A 166 -15.61 1.93 -3.16
N LEU A 167 -14.85 1.11 -3.88
CA LEU A 167 -15.10 0.71 -5.25
C LEU A 167 -15.53 -0.76 -5.27
N ARG A 168 -16.43 -1.10 -6.18
CA ARG A 168 -16.86 -2.47 -6.44
C ARG A 168 -16.94 -2.72 -7.94
N PHE A 169 -16.47 -3.88 -8.36
CA PHE A 169 -16.55 -4.37 -9.74
C PHE A 169 -17.21 -5.74 -9.75
N ASP A 170 -18.03 -6.00 -10.77
CA ASP A 170 -18.59 -7.34 -10.96
C ASP A 170 -17.56 -8.33 -11.53
N GLU A 171 -17.99 -9.58 -11.77
CA GLU A 171 -17.12 -10.64 -12.30
C GLU A 171 -16.51 -10.34 -13.68
N ASN A 172 -17.07 -9.36 -14.41
CA ASN A 172 -16.61 -8.92 -15.72
C ASN A 172 -15.78 -7.63 -15.65
N GLY A 173 -15.56 -7.09 -14.44
CA GLY A 173 -14.83 -5.84 -14.24
C GLY A 173 -15.69 -4.59 -14.47
N VAL A 174 -17.01 -4.71 -14.53
CA VAL A 174 -17.88 -3.53 -14.66
C VAL A 174 -18.01 -2.85 -13.31
N LYS A 175 -17.58 -1.58 -13.26
CA LYS A 175 -17.69 -0.74 -12.06
C LYS A 175 -19.15 -0.56 -11.66
N GLN A 176 -19.44 -0.84 -10.40
CA GLN A 176 -20.73 -0.64 -9.76
C GLN A 176 -20.77 0.75 -9.08
N ASN A 177 -21.90 1.09 -8.43
CA ASN A 177 -21.98 2.31 -7.63
C ASN A 177 -20.86 2.34 -6.57
N GLU A 178 -20.19 3.50 -6.49
CA GLU A 178 -19.13 3.76 -5.52
C GLU A 178 -19.70 4.38 -4.24
N VAL A 179 -19.05 4.13 -3.10
CA VAL A 179 -19.51 4.60 -1.78
C VAL A 179 -18.45 5.51 -1.16
N PRO A 180 -18.65 6.84 -1.18
CA PRO A 180 -17.77 7.77 -0.48
C PRO A 180 -17.81 7.58 1.03
N ILE A 181 -16.65 7.42 1.66
CA ILE A 181 -16.53 7.26 3.12
C ILE A 181 -16.43 8.64 3.77
N SER A 182 -17.57 9.32 3.83
CA SER A 182 -17.72 10.69 4.31
C SER A 182 -17.34 10.86 5.79
N SER A 183 -17.35 9.79 6.58
CA SER A 183 -16.96 9.79 7.99
C SER A 183 -15.45 9.91 8.24
N ILE A 184 -14.60 9.76 7.22
CA ILE A 184 -13.19 10.16 7.28
C ILE A 184 -13.11 11.67 7.04
N LYS A 185 -12.68 12.42 8.06
CA LYS A 185 -12.74 13.89 8.07
C LYS A 185 -11.41 14.57 7.72
N GLN A 186 -10.35 13.79 7.55
CA GLN A 186 -9.04 14.29 7.15
C GLN A 186 -8.34 13.26 6.24
N PRO A 187 -7.40 13.69 5.38
CA PRO A 187 -6.55 12.76 4.62
C PRO A 187 -5.83 11.77 5.55
N CYS A 188 -6.09 10.48 5.37
CA CYS A 188 -5.45 9.41 6.12
C CYS A 188 -4.71 8.48 5.17
N PHE A 189 -3.55 7.97 5.60
CA PHE A 189 -2.85 6.93 4.87
C PHE A 189 -3.54 5.58 5.12
N ILE A 190 -4.22 5.07 4.08
CA ILE A 190 -4.85 3.75 4.06
C ILE A 190 -4.31 3.04 2.82
N HIS A 191 -3.54 1.98 3.03
CA HIS A 191 -2.87 1.24 1.96
C HIS A 191 -3.62 -0.05 1.60
N ASP A 192 -4.10 -0.76 2.61
CA ASP A 192 -4.83 -2.00 2.47
C ASP A 192 -6.18 -1.93 3.21
N PHE A 193 -7.03 -2.92 2.97
CA PHE A 193 -8.29 -3.12 3.67
C PHE A 193 -8.61 -4.62 3.68
N ALA A 194 -9.72 -5.01 4.29
CA ALA A 194 -10.20 -6.39 4.15
C ALA A 194 -11.68 -6.43 3.78
N ILE A 195 -12.11 -7.60 3.33
CA ILE A 195 -13.51 -7.96 3.23
C ILE A 195 -13.79 -9.14 4.15
N THR A 196 -15.04 -9.29 4.57
CA THR A 196 -15.60 -10.53 5.12
C THR A 196 -16.72 -10.99 4.18
N LYS A 197 -17.45 -12.04 4.58
CA LYS A 197 -18.67 -12.44 3.87
C LYS A 197 -19.65 -11.28 3.68
N ARG A 198 -19.85 -10.41 4.67
CA ARG A 198 -20.82 -9.29 4.63
C ARG A 198 -20.22 -7.89 4.64
N PHE A 199 -18.98 -7.71 5.09
CA PHE A 199 -18.47 -6.38 5.40
C PHE A 199 -17.20 -6.03 4.62
N ALA A 200 -17.03 -4.75 4.30
CA ALA A 200 -15.73 -4.15 4.05
C ALA A 200 -15.19 -3.61 5.38
N VAL A 201 -13.89 -3.83 5.62
CA VAL A 201 -13.21 -3.50 6.87
C VAL A 201 -12.03 -2.60 6.58
N PHE A 202 -12.12 -1.35 7.03
CA PHE A 202 -11.10 -0.32 6.87
C PHE A 202 -10.32 -0.10 8.15
N HIS A 203 -9.08 0.34 8.05
CA HIS A 203 -8.30 0.80 9.19
C HIS A 203 -7.96 2.27 9.03
N GLU A 204 -8.16 3.05 10.09
CA GLU A 204 -7.70 4.43 10.17
C GLU A 204 -6.63 4.50 11.26
N THR A 205 -5.40 4.78 10.88
CA THR A 205 -4.23 4.72 11.77
C THR A 205 -3.76 6.12 12.16
N GLN A 206 -2.65 6.19 12.89
CA GLN A 206 -1.94 7.44 13.18
C GLN A 206 -1.09 7.94 12.00
N LEU A 207 -1.12 7.28 10.84
CA LEU A 207 -0.45 7.73 9.63
C LEU A 207 -1.40 8.59 8.80
N VAL A 208 -1.02 9.85 8.57
CA VAL A 208 -1.86 10.85 7.92
C VAL A 208 -1.14 11.52 6.77
N TYR A 209 -1.88 11.99 5.77
CA TYR A 209 -1.27 12.78 4.69
C TYR A 209 -1.15 14.24 5.12
N SER A 210 0.02 14.83 4.88
CA SER A 210 0.33 16.22 5.28
C SER A 210 0.89 17.03 4.11
N LEU A 211 -0.01 17.56 3.27
CA LEU A 211 0.38 18.43 2.16
C LEU A 211 1.07 19.71 2.59
N GLY A 212 0.64 20.30 3.72
CA GLY A 212 1.23 21.54 4.23
C GLY A 212 2.74 21.41 4.45
N LYS A 213 3.18 20.31 5.08
CA LYS A 213 4.60 20.04 5.32
C LYS A 213 5.40 19.77 4.05
N VAL A 214 4.80 19.13 3.04
CA VAL A 214 5.43 18.93 1.73
C VAL A 214 5.65 20.28 1.06
N VAL A 215 4.63 21.13 1.04
CA VAL A 215 4.70 22.47 0.41
C VAL A 215 5.72 23.37 1.10
N THR A 216 5.85 23.29 2.42
CA THR A 216 6.84 24.07 3.18
C THR A 216 8.23 23.43 3.22
N GLY A 217 8.41 22.24 2.61
CA GLY A 217 9.67 21.48 2.67
C GLY A 217 10.05 21.02 4.08
N SER A 218 9.11 21.04 5.03
CA SER A 218 9.37 20.78 6.45
C SER A 218 8.97 19.37 6.91
N GLY A 219 8.63 18.47 5.97
CA GLY A 219 8.26 17.10 6.28
C GLY A 219 7.90 16.27 5.04
N SER A 220 7.39 15.07 5.29
CA SER A 220 7.05 14.08 4.27
C SER A 220 5.56 14.16 3.90
N LEU A 221 5.18 13.49 2.81
CA LEU A 221 3.78 13.36 2.40
C LEU A 221 2.96 12.57 3.43
N VAL A 222 3.57 11.54 4.04
CA VAL A 222 2.98 10.76 5.14
C VAL A 222 3.65 11.18 6.44
N GLU A 223 2.85 11.42 7.47
CA GLU A 223 3.30 11.88 8.78
C GLU A 223 2.66 11.05 9.89
N TYR A 224 3.30 11.03 11.05
CA TYR A 224 2.79 10.39 12.25
C TYR A 224 2.07 11.40 13.15
N GLU A 225 0.79 11.13 13.46
CA GLU A 225 -0.04 11.92 14.35
C GLU A 225 -0.26 11.20 15.69
N PRO A 226 0.56 11.47 16.73
CA PRO A 226 0.55 10.70 17.97
C PRO A 226 -0.75 10.80 18.77
N ASN A 227 -1.51 11.89 18.63
CA ASN A 227 -2.75 12.12 19.37
C ASN A 227 -3.98 11.48 18.72
N LYS A 228 -3.85 10.99 17.49
CA LYS A 228 -4.94 10.31 16.78
C LYS A 228 -5.13 8.91 17.36
N VAL A 229 -6.38 8.53 17.62
CA VAL A 229 -6.71 7.18 18.09
C VAL A 229 -6.97 6.29 16.88
N PRO A 230 -6.15 5.24 16.63
CA PRO A 230 -6.44 4.29 15.57
C PRO A 230 -7.81 3.63 15.77
N ARG A 231 -8.50 3.34 14.68
CA ARG A 231 -9.83 2.75 14.69
C ARG A 231 -10.04 1.85 13.48
N ILE A 232 -10.92 0.87 13.62
CA ILE A 232 -11.34 -0.03 12.54
C ILE A 232 -12.78 0.30 12.16
N GLY A 233 -13.02 0.49 10.87
CA GLY A 233 -14.32 0.80 10.30
C GLY A 233 -14.93 -0.45 9.68
N ILE A 234 -16.19 -0.75 10.01
CA ILE A 234 -16.92 -1.90 9.47
C ILE A 234 -18.16 -1.38 8.76
N LEU A 235 -18.24 -1.62 7.44
CA LEU A 235 -19.31 -1.19 6.55
C LEU A 235 -19.89 -2.42 5.83
N PRO A 236 -21.21 -2.62 5.75
CA PRO A 236 -21.78 -3.62 4.86
C PRO A 236 -21.22 -3.45 3.43
N LYS A 237 -20.64 -4.50 2.84
CA LYS A 237 -19.89 -4.35 1.58
C LYS A 237 -20.76 -3.93 0.38
N TYR A 238 -22.08 -4.06 0.52
CA TYR A 238 -23.09 -3.62 -0.46
C TYR A 238 -23.88 -2.39 0.01
N ALA A 239 -23.37 -1.64 0.98
CA ALA A 239 -24.00 -0.39 1.40
C ALA A 239 -24.13 0.59 0.22
N MET A 240 -25.16 1.45 0.26
CA MET A 240 -25.39 2.47 -0.75
C MET A 240 -24.72 3.81 -0.41
N ASP A 241 -24.43 4.01 0.88
CA ASP A 241 -23.74 5.15 1.47
C ASP A 241 -22.98 4.70 2.73
N ASP A 242 -22.32 5.61 3.44
CA ASP A 242 -21.57 5.29 4.66
C ASP A 242 -22.39 5.41 5.96
N SER A 243 -23.73 5.47 5.89
CA SER A 243 -24.59 5.62 7.09
C SER A 243 -24.54 4.42 8.03
N GLU A 244 -24.28 3.22 7.49
CA GLU A 244 -24.15 1.98 8.26
C GLU A 244 -22.70 1.71 8.72
N LEU A 245 -21.75 2.55 8.36
CA LEU A 245 -20.36 2.41 8.79
C LEU A 245 -20.22 2.67 10.30
N LYS A 246 -19.68 1.69 11.01
CA LYS A 246 -19.35 1.80 12.43
C LYS A 246 -17.84 1.82 12.62
N TRP A 247 -17.37 2.80 13.39
CA TRP A 247 -15.96 2.93 13.77
C TRP A 247 -15.72 2.46 15.19
N PHE A 248 -14.77 1.55 15.37
CA PHE A 248 -14.40 0.96 16.64
C PHE A 248 -12.99 1.41 17.02
N PRO A 249 -12.80 2.13 18.15
CA PRO A 249 -11.47 2.53 18.60
C PRO A 249 -10.58 1.32 18.90
N VAL A 250 -9.35 1.34 18.40
CA VAL A 250 -8.33 0.29 18.61
C VAL A 250 -6.98 0.93 18.97
N PRO A 251 -6.84 1.56 20.15
CA PRO A 251 -5.70 2.43 20.46
C PRO A 251 -4.33 1.75 20.32
N GLY A 252 -3.42 2.31 19.52
CA GLY A 252 -2.07 1.76 19.28
C GLY A 252 -2.02 0.59 18.29
N PHE A 253 -3.03 0.43 17.44
CA PHE A 253 -3.03 -0.54 16.33
C PHE A 253 -2.84 0.19 14.99
N ASN A 254 -1.60 0.23 14.51
CA ASN A 254 -1.19 0.91 13.27
C ASN A 254 -0.77 -0.13 12.25
N THR A 255 -1.63 -0.39 11.28
CA THR A 255 -1.39 -1.40 10.24
C THR A 255 -1.25 -0.75 8.87
N ILE A 256 -0.47 -1.40 8.00
CA ILE A 256 -0.29 -1.03 6.59
C ILE A 256 -0.86 -2.13 5.70
N HIS A 257 -0.49 -3.39 5.96
CA HIS A 257 -1.04 -4.57 5.27
C HIS A 257 -2.06 -5.30 6.13
N VAL A 258 -3.07 -5.89 5.50
CA VAL A 258 -4.05 -6.73 6.17
C VAL A 258 -3.92 -8.16 5.69
N LEU A 259 -3.74 -9.09 6.63
CA LEU A 259 -3.59 -10.50 6.30
C LEU A 259 -4.95 -11.11 5.92
N ASN A 260 -5.96 -10.91 6.77
CA ASN A 260 -7.33 -11.33 6.49
C ASN A 260 -8.32 -10.71 7.49
N ALA A 261 -9.61 -10.73 7.15
CA ALA A 261 -10.68 -10.53 8.11
C ALA A 261 -11.81 -11.55 7.87
N TRP A 262 -12.55 -11.91 8.91
CA TRP A 262 -13.71 -12.80 8.77
C TRP A 262 -14.72 -12.61 9.91
N GLU A 263 -15.93 -13.07 9.68
CA GLU A 263 -16.96 -13.19 10.72
C GLU A 263 -16.76 -14.49 11.49
N SER A 264 -16.78 -14.44 12.82
CA SER A 264 -16.60 -15.60 13.67
C SER A 264 -17.70 -16.64 13.43
N GLU A 265 -17.33 -17.92 13.40
CA GLU A 265 -18.29 -19.04 13.31
C GLU A 265 -19.14 -19.16 14.59
N ASP A 266 -18.65 -18.68 15.73
CA ASP A 266 -19.33 -18.75 17.03
C ASP A 266 -20.34 -17.60 17.22
N ASP A 267 -20.04 -16.40 16.68
CA ASP A 267 -20.91 -15.23 16.69
C ASP A 267 -20.70 -14.42 15.41
N GLU A 268 -21.69 -14.41 14.52
CA GLU A 268 -21.65 -13.66 13.25
C GLU A 268 -21.48 -12.14 13.44
N ASN A 269 -21.68 -11.61 14.65
CA ASN A 269 -21.47 -10.20 14.97
C ASN A 269 -20.03 -9.92 15.41
N GLU A 270 -19.22 -10.95 15.69
CA GLU A 270 -17.80 -10.82 15.97
C GLU A 270 -16.99 -10.85 14.66
N ILE A 271 -16.36 -9.73 14.32
CA ILE A 271 -15.39 -9.62 13.23
C ILE A 271 -13.99 -9.87 13.80
N VAL A 272 -13.27 -10.81 13.19
CA VAL A 272 -11.87 -11.07 13.46
C VAL A 272 -11.04 -10.41 12.36
N PHE A 273 -10.12 -9.54 12.75
CA PHE A 273 -9.22 -8.81 11.86
C PHE A 273 -7.77 -9.14 12.20
N VAL A 274 -7.02 -9.71 11.26
CA VAL A 274 -5.63 -10.12 11.45
C VAL A 274 -4.71 -9.30 10.57
N ALA A 275 -3.77 -8.61 11.20
CA ALA A 275 -2.83 -7.75 10.50
C ALA A 275 -1.56 -7.53 11.32
N PRO A 276 -0.41 -7.29 10.67
CA PRO A 276 0.76 -6.70 11.32
C PRO A 276 0.42 -5.36 11.95
N ASN A 277 0.84 -5.18 13.21
CA ASN A 277 0.76 -3.92 13.93
C ASN A 277 2.17 -3.33 14.09
N ILE A 278 2.39 -2.15 13.53
CA ILE A 278 3.62 -1.38 13.64
C ILE A 278 3.69 -0.77 15.05
N LEU A 279 4.70 -1.18 15.81
CA LEU A 279 4.92 -0.75 17.20
C LEU A 279 5.77 0.51 17.29
N SER A 280 6.57 0.79 16.26
CA SER A 280 7.54 1.90 16.20
C SER A 280 7.20 2.87 15.06
N VAL A 281 5.96 3.36 15.04
CA VAL A 281 5.41 4.22 13.98
C VAL A 281 6.22 5.52 13.83
N ASP A 282 6.71 6.05 14.94
CA ASP A 282 7.64 7.17 15.05
C ASP A 282 8.98 6.93 14.33
N ASN A 283 9.37 5.67 14.15
CA ASN A 283 10.61 5.27 13.48
C ASN A 283 10.40 4.80 12.04
N ILE A 284 9.20 4.99 11.47
CA ILE A 284 8.95 4.64 10.08
C ILE A 284 9.99 5.27 9.16
N PHE A 285 10.49 6.48 9.44
CA PHE A 285 11.51 7.16 8.62
C PHE A 285 12.97 6.89 9.03
N ASN A 286 13.23 5.97 9.98
CA ASN A 286 14.57 5.68 10.56
C ASN A 286 15.06 4.23 10.34
N LEU A 287 14.44 3.49 9.42
CA LEU A 287 14.73 2.09 8.98
C LEU A 287 14.58 1.02 10.05
N LYS A 288 14.00 1.38 11.19
CA LYS A 288 13.75 0.46 12.31
C LYS A 288 12.26 0.34 12.53
N ILE A 289 11.63 -0.42 11.63
CA ILE A 289 10.21 -0.77 11.74
C ILE A 289 10.10 -2.12 12.43
N TYR A 290 9.48 -2.11 13.60
CA TYR A 290 9.10 -3.31 14.33
C TYR A 290 7.59 -3.50 14.19
N ALA A 291 7.20 -4.54 13.47
CA ALA A 291 5.83 -5.01 13.39
C ALA A 291 5.64 -6.27 14.24
N SER A 292 4.43 -6.49 14.74
CA SER A 292 4.05 -7.77 15.34
C SER A 292 2.69 -8.20 14.81
N LEU A 293 2.52 -9.48 14.51
CA LEU A 293 1.27 -9.98 13.98
C LEU A 293 0.20 -9.97 15.10
N GLY A 294 -0.85 -9.19 14.89
CA GLY A 294 -1.96 -9.02 15.83
C GLY A 294 -3.28 -9.54 15.28
N LYS A 295 -4.17 -9.87 16.20
CA LYS A 295 -5.59 -10.19 15.97
C LYS A 295 -6.43 -9.21 16.76
N VAL A 296 -7.37 -8.55 16.10
CA VAL A 296 -8.39 -7.71 16.73
C VAL A 296 -9.73 -8.41 16.57
N LYS A 297 -10.49 -8.56 17.64
CA LYS A 297 -11.87 -9.06 17.60
C LYS A 297 -12.80 -7.92 17.96
N ILE A 298 -13.83 -7.71 17.15
CA ILE A 298 -14.78 -6.59 17.29
C ILE A 298 -16.19 -7.15 17.24
N ASN A 299 -16.98 -6.96 18.30
CA ASN A 299 -18.41 -7.25 18.26
C ASN A 299 -19.19 -6.03 17.77
N ILE A 300 -19.82 -6.13 16.60
CA ILE A 300 -20.48 -4.99 15.94
C ILE A 300 -21.82 -4.59 16.57
N LYS A 301 -22.36 -5.43 17.47
CA LYS A 301 -23.57 -5.14 18.25
C LYS A 301 -23.25 -4.48 19.57
N THR A 302 -22.33 -5.06 20.35
CA THR A 302 -22.01 -4.55 21.70
C THR A 302 -20.98 -3.41 21.67
N GLY A 303 -20.15 -3.34 20.62
CA GLY A 303 -19.03 -2.41 20.57
C GLY A 303 -17.75 -2.94 21.22
N ASP A 304 -17.76 -4.17 21.74
CA ASP A 304 -16.61 -4.74 22.42
C ASP A 304 -15.44 -4.97 21.46
N VAL A 305 -14.25 -4.55 21.89
CA VAL A 305 -13.01 -4.71 21.14
C VAL A 305 -11.99 -5.42 22.02
N SER A 306 -11.40 -6.50 21.51
CA SER A 306 -10.26 -7.17 22.15
C SER A 306 -9.11 -7.38 21.18
N ARG A 307 -7.90 -7.52 21.72
CA ARG A 307 -6.68 -7.69 20.94
C ARG A 307 -5.82 -8.80 21.49
N GLU A 308 -5.23 -9.55 20.58
CA GLU A 308 -4.32 -10.65 20.87
C GLU A 308 -3.08 -10.52 19.99
N LYS A 309 -1.89 -10.70 20.56
CA LYS A 309 -0.65 -10.81 19.80
C LYS A 309 -0.49 -12.27 19.36
N ILE A 310 -0.48 -12.53 18.06
CA ILE A 310 -0.32 -13.88 17.48
C ILE A 310 1.16 -14.29 17.47
N SER A 311 2.05 -13.37 17.12
CA SER A 311 3.49 -13.65 17.06
C SER A 311 4.29 -12.41 17.46
N PRO A 312 5.34 -12.58 18.29
CA PRO A 312 6.26 -11.50 18.63
C PRO A 312 7.37 -11.29 17.58
N ARG A 313 7.47 -12.17 16.57
CA ARG A 313 8.45 -11.99 15.48
C ARG A 313 8.10 -10.76 14.65
N ASN A 314 9.12 -10.12 14.09
CA ASN A 314 8.94 -9.02 13.14
C ASN A 314 8.39 -9.59 11.83
N LEU A 315 7.06 -9.55 11.66
CA LEU A 315 6.35 -10.16 10.54
C LEU A 315 5.54 -9.11 9.80
N GLU A 316 5.82 -8.98 8.51
CA GLU A 316 5.12 -8.17 7.51
C GLU A 316 4.94 -8.99 6.23
N PHE A 317 4.12 -8.49 5.30
CA PHE A 317 3.92 -9.12 3.98
C PHE A 317 3.45 -10.59 4.02
N GLY A 318 2.60 -10.91 5.00
CA GLY A 318 2.04 -12.25 5.09
C GLY A 318 1.04 -12.55 3.98
N SER A 319 1.00 -13.81 3.53
CA SER A 319 -0.01 -14.31 2.59
C SER A 319 -0.90 -15.36 3.24
N ILE A 320 -2.13 -15.47 2.73
CA ILE A 320 -3.07 -16.52 3.08
C ILE A 320 -3.41 -17.34 1.84
N ASN A 321 -4.02 -18.51 2.04
CA ASN A 321 -4.65 -19.22 0.93
C ASN A 321 -5.73 -18.31 0.32
N PRO A 322 -5.63 -17.92 -0.97
CA PRO A 322 -6.61 -17.05 -1.61
C PRO A 322 -8.04 -17.58 -1.54
N SER A 323 -8.22 -18.91 -1.45
CA SER A 323 -9.54 -19.55 -1.30
C SER A 323 -10.29 -19.20 0.00
N HIS A 324 -9.63 -18.53 0.93
CA HIS A 324 -10.14 -18.17 2.25
C HIS A 324 -10.11 -16.66 2.53
N VAL A 325 -9.92 -15.82 1.51
CA VAL A 325 -10.11 -14.37 1.65
C VAL A 325 -11.52 -14.10 2.18
N GLY A 326 -11.64 -13.31 3.25
CA GLY A 326 -12.91 -12.98 3.87
C GLY A 326 -13.54 -14.09 4.74
N ARG A 327 -12.82 -15.20 4.93
CA ARG A 327 -13.27 -16.39 5.69
C ARG A 327 -12.25 -16.80 6.73
N GLN A 328 -12.71 -17.61 7.68
CA GLN A 328 -11.86 -18.10 8.75
C GLN A 328 -10.66 -18.86 8.21
N THR A 329 -9.48 -18.28 8.45
CA THR A 329 -8.20 -18.91 8.17
C THR A 329 -7.58 -19.38 9.48
N ARG A 330 -7.21 -20.66 9.54
CA ARG A 330 -6.36 -21.14 10.63
C ARG A 330 -4.95 -20.62 10.38
N ALA A 331 -4.51 -19.65 11.17
CA ALA A 331 -3.12 -19.21 11.23
C ALA A 331 -2.21 -20.28 11.89
N ARG A 332 -2.34 -21.56 11.53
CA ARG A 332 -1.32 -22.57 11.84
C ARG A 332 -0.29 -22.55 10.71
N GLY A 333 0.50 -21.48 10.61
CA GLY A 333 1.31 -21.30 9.41
C GLY A 333 2.47 -20.32 9.42
N CYS A 334 2.64 -19.48 10.45
CA CYS A 334 3.82 -18.60 10.54
C CYS A 334 5.17 -19.36 10.69
N GLU A 335 5.16 -20.70 10.74
CA GLU A 335 6.38 -21.52 10.69
C GLU A 335 6.57 -22.33 9.40
N LYS A 336 5.56 -22.45 8.52
CA LYS A 336 5.68 -23.32 7.32
C LYS A 336 5.07 -22.80 6.02
N SER A 337 4.41 -21.65 6.00
CA SER A 337 3.71 -21.19 4.78
C SER A 337 3.88 -19.71 4.44
N LEU A 338 4.89 -19.04 4.99
CA LEU A 338 5.33 -17.73 4.51
C LEU A 338 6.49 -17.95 3.54
N TRP A 339 6.20 -17.96 2.24
CA TRP A 339 7.22 -17.79 1.21
C TRP A 339 7.48 -16.29 1.08
N ALA A 340 8.71 -15.87 1.38
CA ALA A 340 9.23 -14.50 1.23
C ALA A 340 9.70 -14.21 -0.20
#